data_AF-A0A4X2K3S8-F1
#
_entry.id   AF-A0A4X2K3S8-F1
#
_cell.length_a   1.000
_cell.length_b   1.000
_cell.length_c   1.000
_cell.angle_alpha   90.00
_cell.angle_beta   90.00
_cell.angle_gamma   90.00
#
_symmetry.space_group_name_H-M   'P 1'
#
loop_
_entity.id
_entity.type
_entity.pdbx_description
1 polymer ?
#
loop_
_entity_poly.entity_id
_entity_poly.type
_entity_poly.pdbx_seq_one_letter_code
_entity_poly.pdbx_strand_id
1 'polypeptide(L)'
;MVKRVAIVGAGVSGLTSIKCCLDEGLEPICFERSSDIGGIWQFTEYVEEGRASLYKSVVTNSSKEMSCYSDFPFPEDFPNFVPQSQFLEYLKMYADKFNLLKCIQFKTIVCNVKKCPDFSSSGQWEVTTENEGKQESAIFDAVMVCTGYLTDPFLPLDTFPGINTFKGQYFHSREYKHPDLFKDKRVLVIGMGNSGTDIAVEASHVAKKVWTFSTTRGSWVINRVFDHGYPWDMVFTSRFRSALRNSLPTSVVNWLIGKKANILQRACTQLDMRTRIR
;
A
#
# COMPACT_ATOMS: atom_id res chain seq x y z
N MET A 1 12.86 27.84 20.41
CA MET A 1 13.86 26.98 19.75
C MET A 1 13.13 26.13 18.74
N VAL A 2 13.64 26.04 17.51
CA VAL A 2 13.10 25.15 16.48
C VAL A 2 13.37 23.72 16.93
N LYS A 3 12.36 22.84 16.91
CA LYS A 3 12.51 21.44 17.33
C LYS A 3 12.99 20.60 16.15
N ARG A 4 14.01 19.79 16.38
CA ARG A 4 14.54 18.83 15.39
C ARG A 4 13.72 17.54 15.45
N VAL A 5 13.18 17.11 14.31
CA VAL A 5 12.32 15.93 14.20
C VAL A 5 12.98 14.88 13.31
N ALA A 6 13.20 13.67 13.84
CA ALA A 6 13.62 12.53 13.03
C ALA A 6 12.41 11.86 12.38
N ILE A 7 12.45 11.63 11.08
CA ILE A 7 11.41 10.92 10.33
C ILE A 7 11.99 9.63 9.77
N VAL A 8 11.37 8.49 10.08
CA VAL A 8 11.89 7.17 9.68
C VAL A 8 11.12 6.64 8.47
N GLY A 9 11.72 6.72 7.28
CA GLY A 9 11.15 6.30 6.00
C GLY A 9 10.56 7.46 5.18
N ALA A 10 10.81 7.46 3.88
CA ALA A 10 10.38 8.45 2.88
C ALA A 10 9.30 7.88 1.93
N GLY A 11 8.43 7.02 2.45
CA GLY A 11 7.19 6.62 1.77
C GLY A 11 6.12 7.73 1.81
N VAL A 12 4.88 7.39 1.45
CA VAL A 12 3.73 8.33 1.47
C VAL A 12 3.60 9.03 2.83
N SER A 13 3.73 8.27 3.92
CA SER A 13 3.67 8.80 5.29
C SER A 13 4.87 9.68 5.64
N GLY A 14 6.06 9.33 5.14
CA GLY A 14 7.28 10.10 5.36
C GLY A 14 7.22 11.47 4.71
N LEU A 15 6.87 11.52 3.43
CA LEU A 15 6.78 12.76 2.66
C LEU A 15 5.81 13.76 3.29
N THR A 16 4.60 13.32 3.65
CA THR A 16 3.64 14.21 4.32
C THR A 16 4.11 14.62 5.72
N SER A 17 4.87 13.77 6.43
CA SER A 17 5.41 14.12 7.74
C SER A 17 6.47 15.22 7.62
N ILE A 18 7.34 15.16 6.61
CA ILE A 18 8.31 16.22 6.32
C ILE A 18 7.56 17.52 6.04
N LYS A 19 6.57 17.46 5.14
CA LYS A 19 5.78 18.63 4.76
C LYS A 19 5.08 19.27 5.96
N CYS A 20 4.40 18.48 6.79
CA CYS A 20 3.74 18.98 8.00
C CYS A 20 4.75 19.59 9.00
N CYS A 21 5.95 19.02 9.11
CA CYS A 21 6.99 19.61 9.95
C CYS A 21 7.43 20.98 9.42
N LEU A 22 7.63 21.12 8.10
CA LEU A 22 8.02 22.39 7.49
C LEU A 22 6.93 23.46 7.62
N ASP A 23 5.66 23.09 7.45
CA ASP A 23 4.52 24.00 7.61
C ASP A 23 4.44 24.59 9.03
N GLU A 24 4.75 23.77 10.04
CA GLU A 24 4.76 24.18 11.46
C GLU A 24 6.10 24.81 11.90
N GLY A 25 7.03 25.04 10.96
CA GLY A 25 8.33 25.65 11.24
C GLY A 25 9.28 24.78 12.07
N LEU A 26 9.15 23.45 11.97
CA LEU A 26 10.07 22.47 12.56
C LEU A 26 11.22 22.13 11.61
N GLU A 27 12.27 21.50 12.12
CA GLU A 27 13.42 21.03 11.33
C GLU A 27 13.38 19.50 11.16
N PRO A 28 12.77 18.99 10.07
CA PRO A 28 12.73 17.56 9.81
C PRO A 28 14.04 17.04 9.20
N ILE A 29 14.51 15.91 9.70
CA ILE A 29 15.54 15.08 9.07
C ILE A 29 14.92 13.70 8.84
N CYS A 30 14.78 13.32 7.58
CA CYS A 30 14.20 12.05 7.17
C CYS A 30 15.31 11.06 6.79
N PHE A 31 15.24 9.86 7.33
CA PHE A 31 16.15 8.77 7.02
C PHE A 31 15.41 7.73 6.17
N GLU A 32 15.89 7.50 4.96
CA GLU A 32 15.36 6.50 4.04
C GLU A 32 16.41 5.43 3.78
N ARG A 33 16.03 4.16 3.98
CA ARG A 33 16.91 3.01 3.79
C ARG A 33 17.26 2.79 2.32
N SER A 34 16.31 3.09 1.43
CA SER A 34 16.44 2.89 -0.01
C SER A 34 17.09 4.10 -0.69
N SER A 35 17.30 4.01 -2.01
CA SER A 35 17.96 5.06 -2.80
C SER A 35 17.03 6.14 -3.34
N ASP A 36 15.71 5.99 -3.19
CA ASP A 36 14.70 6.93 -3.71
C ASP A 36 13.47 6.93 -2.78
N ILE A 37 12.55 7.86 -3.03
CA ILE A 37 11.31 8.01 -2.28
C ILE A 37 10.19 7.08 -2.77
N GLY A 38 9.08 7.07 -2.03
CA GLY A 38 7.82 6.43 -2.43
C GLY A 38 7.59 5.06 -1.82
N GLY A 39 8.65 4.40 -1.34
CA GLY A 39 8.58 3.16 -0.57
C GLY A 39 7.87 2.05 -1.35
N ILE A 40 6.62 1.76 -0.96
CA ILE A 40 5.77 0.77 -1.61
C ILE A 40 5.49 1.10 -3.08
N TRP A 41 5.34 2.38 -3.44
CA TRP A 41 5.00 2.79 -4.80
C TRP A 41 6.20 2.82 -5.75
N GLN A 42 7.40 2.56 -5.25
CA GLN A 42 8.58 2.39 -6.09
C GLN A 42 8.68 0.94 -6.55
N PHE A 43 8.18 0.62 -7.73
CA PHE A 43 8.37 -0.71 -8.30
C PHE A 43 9.85 -0.96 -8.66
N THR A 44 10.37 -2.09 -8.16
CA THR A 44 11.68 -2.66 -8.50
C THR A 44 11.53 -4.11 -8.92
N GLU A 45 12.38 -4.58 -9.83
CA GLU A 45 12.37 -5.97 -10.31
C GLU A 45 12.79 -6.96 -9.21
N TYR A 46 13.72 -6.57 -8.34
CA TYR A 46 14.10 -7.35 -7.17
C TYR A 46 13.29 -6.94 -5.94
N VAL A 47 13.15 -7.88 -5.00
CA VAL A 47 12.59 -7.62 -3.68
C VAL A 47 13.68 -7.04 -2.79
N GLU A 48 13.46 -5.83 -2.30
CA GLU A 48 14.38 -5.17 -1.37
C GLU A 48 13.99 -5.48 0.07
N GLU A 49 14.95 -5.96 0.87
CA GLU A 49 14.70 -6.27 2.27
C GLU A 49 14.25 -5.03 3.04
N GLY A 50 13.26 -5.21 3.93
CA GLY A 50 12.68 -4.16 4.75
C GLY A 50 12.06 -2.96 4.02
N ARG A 51 11.83 -3.07 2.70
CA ARG A 51 10.89 -2.25 1.94
C ARG A 51 9.75 -3.12 1.39
N ALA A 52 8.55 -2.56 1.29
CA ALA A 52 7.40 -3.27 0.73
C ALA A 52 7.62 -3.52 -0.77
N SER A 53 7.21 -4.69 -1.24
CA SER A 53 7.36 -5.11 -2.64
C SER A 53 6.04 -5.01 -3.40
N LEU A 54 6.12 -4.60 -4.67
CA LEU A 54 4.99 -4.57 -5.60
C LEU A 54 5.22 -5.45 -6.83
N TYR A 55 4.12 -5.90 -7.42
CA TYR A 55 4.08 -6.45 -8.77
C TYR A 55 3.78 -5.36 -9.81
N LYS A 56 4.13 -5.62 -11.07
CA LYS A 56 4.20 -4.58 -12.11
C LYS A 56 2.85 -3.92 -12.44
N SER A 57 1.78 -4.71 -12.38
CA SER A 57 0.43 -4.32 -12.83
C SER A 57 -0.42 -3.63 -11.77
N VAL A 58 0.13 -3.30 -10.59
CA VAL A 58 -0.63 -2.65 -9.52
C VAL A 58 -1.20 -1.31 -9.97
N VAL A 59 -2.50 -1.15 -9.74
CA VAL A 59 -3.26 0.10 -9.89
C VAL A 59 -3.93 0.39 -8.54
N THR A 60 -4.08 1.67 -8.19
CA THR A 60 -4.76 2.06 -6.94
C THR A 60 -6.17 1.47 -6.86
N ASN A 61 -6.57 1.11 -5.64
CA ASN A 61 -7.95 0.72 -5.35
C ASN A 61 -8.82 1.90 -4.93
N SER A 62 -8.20 3.04 -4.62
CA SER A 62 -8.88 4.31 -4.35
C SER A 62 -8.73 5.24 -5.54
N SER A 63 -9.73 6.08 -5.75
CA SER A 63 -9.76 7.09 -6.80
C SER A 63 -8.77 8.22 -6.54
N LYS A 64 -8.32 8.89 -7.60
CA LYS A 64 -7.33 9.97 -7.54
C LYS A 64 -7.79 11.09 -6.60
N GLU A 65 -9.02 11.57 -6.75
CA GLU A 65 -9.56 12.70 -5.97
C GLU A 65 -9.78 12.36 -4.48
N MET A 66 -9.89 11.07 -4.14
CA MET A 66 -10.09 10.63 -2.75
C MET A 66 -8.78 10.18 -2.08
N SER A 67 -7.68 10.10 -2.82
CA SER A 67 -6.39 9.57 -2.32
C SER A 67 -5.21 10.51 -2.54
N CYS A 68 -5.46 11.76 -2.94
CA CYS A 68 -4.44 12.80 -3.02
C CYS A 68 -4.12 13.38 -1.63
N TYR A 69 -3.02 14.13 -1.54
CA TYR A 69 -2.76 14.97 -0.38
C TYR A 69 -3.75 16.13 -0.41
N SER A 70 -4.17 16.60 0.77
CA SER A 70 -5.28 17.55 0.91
C SER A 70 -5.07 18.88 0.18
N ASP A 71 -3.82 19.30 0.02
CA ASP A 71 -3.40 20.55 -0.62
C ASP A 71 -2.66 20.32 -1.95
N PHE A 72 -2.67 19.09 -2.45
CA PHE A 72 -2.01 18.73 -3.70
C PHE A 72 -2.84 17.68 -4.46
N PRO A 73 -3.75 18.12 -5.36
CA PRO A 73 -4.51 17.19 -6.19
C PRO A 73 -3.61 16.49 -7.21
N PHE A 74 -4.07 15.34 -7.70
CA PHE A 74 -3.44 14.70 -8.87
C PHE A 74 -3.62 15.58 -10.12
N PRO A 75 -2.72 15.47 -11.11
CA PRO A 75 -2.92 16.11 -12.41
C PRO A 75 -4.25 15.70 -13.08
N GLU A 76 -4.84 16.62 -13.85
CA GLU A 76 -6.11 16.38 -14.53
C GLU A 76 -6.03 15.20 -15.51
N ASP A 77 -4.90 15.05 -16.20
CA ASP A 77 -4.65 13.99 -17.18
C ASP A 77 -4.52 12.59 -16.58
N PHE A 78 -4.34 12.48 -15.26
CA PHE A 78 -4.19 11.17 -14.61
C PHE A 78 -5.53 10.42 -14.59
N PRO A 79 -5.51 9.09 -14.80
CA PRO A 79 -6.71 8.27 -14.74
C PRO A 79 -7.29 8.27 -13.33
N ASN A 80 -8.60 8.00 -13.21
CA ASN A 80 -9.27 7.93 -11.91
C ASN A 80 -8.64 6.91 -10.96
N PHE A 81 -8.13 5.79 -11.48
CA PHE A 81 -7.34 4.82 -10.71
C PHE A 81 -5.94 4.78 -11.30
N VAL A 82 -4.94 5.09 -10.49
CA VAL A 82 -3.60 5.45 -10.94
C VAL A 82 -2.69 4.22 -10.90
N PRO A 83 -1.99 3.86 -12.00
CA PRO A 83 -0.97 2.82 -11.97
C PRO A 83 0.19 3.20 -11.04
N GLN A 84 0.88 2.21 -10.48
CA GLN A 84 1.97 2.45 -9.52
C GLN A 84 3.04 3.43 -10.04
N SER A 85 3.35 3.41 -11.34
CA SER A 85 4.36 4.28 -11.95
C SER A 85 3.96 5.75 -11.91
N GLN A 86 2.70 6.05 -12.23
CA GLN A 86 2.16 7.41 -12.17
C GLN A 86 1.96 7.85 -10.72
N PHE A 87 1.64 6.92 -9.81
CA PHE A 87 1.56 7.25 -8.39
C PHE A 87 2.92 7.69 -7.84
N LEU A 88 4.01 6.99 -8.21
CA LEU A 88 5.36 7.40 -7.86
C LEU A 88 5.71 8.77 -8.44
N GLU A 89 5.33 9.04 -9.69
CA GLU A 89 5.51 10.35 -10.33
C GLU A 89 4.80 11.46 -9.54
N TYR A 90 3.56 11.24 -9.13
CA TYR A 90 2.84 12.17 -8.25
C TYR A 90 3.56 12.41 -6.91
N LEU A 91 4.12 11.37 -6.29
CA LEU A 91 4.91 11.53 -5.05
C LEU A 91 6.20 12.35 -5.28
N LYS A 92 6.84 12.18 -6.44
CA LYS A 92 8.00 13.00 -6.84
C LYS A 92 7.59 14.45 -7.07
N MET A 93 6.48 14.70 -7.78
CA MET A 93 5.93 16.05 -7.95
C MET A 93 5.62 16.72 -6.60
N TYR A 94 5.07 15.98 -5.64
CA TYR A 94 4.82 16.47 -4.30
C TYR A 94 6.13 16.83 -3.57
N ALA A 95 7.12 15.92 -3.61
CA ALA A 95 8.41 16.15 -2.98
C ALA A 95 9.15 17.36 -3.58
N ASP A 96 9.10 17.56 -4.89
CA ASP A 96 9.72 18.68 -5.58
C ASP A 96 9.01 20.00 -5.28
N LYS A 97 7.67 20.02 -5.34
CA LYS A 97 6.87 21.23 -5.11
C LYS A 97 7.08 21.82 -3.72
N PHE A 98 7.15 20.96 -2.70
CA PHE A 98 7.35 21.37 -1.30
C PHE A 98 8.83 21.30 -0.86
N ASN A 99 9.76 21.04 -1.79
CA ASN A 99 11.20 21.01 -1.55
C ASN A 99 11.64 20.00 -0.48
N LEU A 100 10.90 18.89 -0.35
CA LEU A 100 11.06 17.90 0.72
C LEU A 100 12.35 17.10 0.60
N LEU A 101 12.86 16.93 -0.63
CA LEU A 101 14.05 16.12 -0.91
C LEU A 101 15.30 16.57 -0.14
N LYS A 102 15.39 17.86 0.22
CA LYS A 102 16.51 18.42 0.99
C LYS A 102 16.59 17.88 2.41
N CYS A 103 15.48 17.43 2.96
CA CYS A 103 15.38 16.89 4.30
C CYS A 103 15.68 15.38 4.34
N ILE A 104 15.85 14.73 3.20
CA ILE A 104 15.94 13.26 3.10
C ILE A 104 17.40 12.83 2.93
N GLN A 105 17.81 11.90 3.78
CA GLN A 105 19.08 11.18 3.69
C GLN A 105 18.77 9.76 3.22
N PHE A 106 19.08 9.49 1.94
CA PHE A 106 18.94 8.18 1.33
C PHE A 106 20.04 7.21 1.80
N LYS A 107 19.82 5.91 1.57
CA LYS A 107 20.73 4.82 1.98
C LYS A 107 21.10 4.85 3.47
N THR A 108 20.23 5.42 4.29
CA THR A 108 20.47 5.63 5.73
C THR A 108 19.44 4.82 6.51
N ILE A 109 19.88 3.73 7.12
CA ILE A 109 19.03 2.79 7.86
C ILE A 109 18.96 3.25 9.31
N VAL A 110 17.76 3.37 9.88
CA VAL A 110 17.59 3.60 11.32
C VAL A 110 17.67 2.26 12.04
N CYS A 111 18.76 2.03 12.78
CA CYS A 111 19.00 0.77 13.50
C CYS A 111 18.35 0.77 14.89
N ASN A 112 18.32 1.93 15.56
CA ASN A 112 17.81 2.02 16.92
C ASN A 112 17.23 3.40 17.22
N VAL A 113 16.18 3.42 18.03
CA VAL A 113 15.59 4.64 18.59
C VAL A 113 15.43 4.44 20.09
N LYS A 114 16.24 5.13 20.88
CA LYS A 114 16.26 5.04 22.35
C LYS A 114 15.88 6.36 22.97
N LYS A 115 15.25 6.31 24.14
CA LYS A 115 15.05 7.49 24.98
C LYS A 115 16.39 7.94 25.55
N CYS A 116 16.68 9.23 25.51
CA CYS A 116 17.86 9.76 26.19
C CYS A 116 17.76 9.55 27.72
N PRO A 117 18.89 9.50 28.45
CA PRO A 117 18.87 9.32 29.91
C PRO A 117 18.06 10.38 30.66
N ASP A 118 17.97 11.59 30.11
CA ASP A 118 17.25 12.76 30.63
C ASP A 118 15.84 12.91 30.04
N PHE A 119 15.29 11.89 29.38
CA PHE A 119 14.00 11.92 28.69
C PHE A 119 12.84 12.45 29.55
N SER A 120 12.83 12.17 30.85
CA SER A 120 11.79 12.67 31.76
C SER A 120 11.72 14.19 31.83
N SER A 121 12.83 14.89 31.57
CA SER A 121 12.90 16.35 31.49
C SER A 121 13.00 16.89 30.06
N SER A 122 13.77 16.23 29.18
CA SER A 122 14.06 16.72 27.82
C SER A 122 13.07 16.21 26.77
N GLY A 123 12.50 15.02 26.97
CA GLY A 123 11.67 14.33 25.97
C GLY A 123 12.43 13.86 24.72
N GLN A 124 13.77 13.87 24.75
CA GLN A 124 14.62 13.65 23.59
C GLN A 124 14.93 12.17 23.30
N TRP A 125 15.18 11.89 22.03
CA TRP A 125 15.45 10.56 21.50
C TRP A 125 16.84 10.51 20.87
N GLU A 126 17.59 9.47 21.18
CA GLU A 126 18.81 9.09 20.49
C GLU A 126 18.45 8.15 19.33
N VAL A 127 18.73 8.59 18.11
CA VAL A 127 18.50 7.82 16.88
C VAL A 127 19.85 7.37 16.34
N THR A 128 20.07 6.06 16.31
CA THR A 128 21.24 5.46 15.70
C THR A 128 20.93 5.07 14.27
N THR A 129 21.70 5.61 13.34
CA THR A 129 21.59 5.39 11.91
C THR A 129 22.84 4.71 11.37
N GLU A 130 22.69 3.96 10.29
CA GLU A 130 23.78 3.31 9.57
C GLU A 130 23.73 3.73 8.10
N ASN A 131 24.86 4.26 7.60
CA ASN A 131 25.04 4.64 6.20
C ASN A 131 26.36 4.04 5.71
N GLU A 132 26.30 3.21 4.67
CA GLU A 132 27.46 2.52 4.08
C GLU A 132 28.38 1.81 5.11
N GLY A 133 27.77 1.23 6.16
CA GLY A 133 28.47 0.52 7.24
C GLY A 133 29.08 1.42 8.32
N LYS A 134 28.87 2.75 8.25
CA LYS A 134 29.21 3.69 9.33
C LYS A 134 27.97 3.96 10.16
N GLN A 135 28.10 3.80 11.47
CA GLN A 135 27.04 4.12 12.42
C GLN A 135 27.22 5.53 12.98
N GLU A 136 26.14 6.31 12.94
CA GLU A 136 26.06 7.65 13.48
C GLU A 136 24.87 7.74 14.44
N SER A 137 25.10 8.24 15.65
CA SER A 137 24.04 8.56 16.61
C SER A 137 23.79 10.05 16.62
N ALA A 138 22.52 10.45 16.56
CA ALA A 138 22.11 11.84 16.68
C ALA A 138 20.90 11.98 17.63
N ILE A 139 20.83 13.11 18.34
CA ILE A 139 19.76 13.43 19.28
C ILE A 139 18.70 14.28 18.58
N PHE A 140 17.44 13.94 18.82
CA PHE A 140 16.25 14.59 18.26
C PHE A 140 15.21 14.89 19.34
N ASP A 141 14.45 15.97 19.16
CA ASP A 141 13.40 16.38 20.10
C ASP A 141 12.13 15.54 19.93
N ALA A 142 11.91 14.99 18.74
CA ALA A 142 10.80 14.10 18.44
C ALA A 142 11.15 13.12 17.31
N VAL A 143 10.41 12.02 17.24
CA VAL A 143 10.57 10.99 16.21
C VAL A 143 9.20 10.64 15.61
N MET A 144 9.10 10.63 14.28
CA MET A 144 7.93 10.19 13.52
C MET A 144 8.27 8.92 12.75
N VAL A 145 7.63 7.80 13.07
CA VAL A 145 7.90 6.50 12.46
C VAL A 145 6.98 6.27 11.24
N CYS A 146 7.58 6.17 10.05
CA CYS A 146 6.90 6.09 8.75
C CYS A 146 7.33 4.86 7.93
N THR A 147 7.73 3.76 8.58
CA THR A 147 8.26 2.53 7.95
C THR A 147 7.22 1.76 7.14
N GLY A 148 5.93 1.97 7.42
CA GLY A 148 4.84 1.13 6.90
C GLY A 148 4.79 -0.25 7.58
N TYR A 149 3.87 -1.10 7.12
CA TYR A 149 3.61 -2.42 7.71
C TYR A 149 3.52 -3.57 6.70
N LEU A 150 3.50 -3.27 5.39
CA LEU A 150 3.35 -4.25 4.31
C LEU A 150 4.71 -4.83 3.85
N THR A 151 5.72 -4.75 4.70
CA THR A 151 7.07 -5.25 4.48
C THR A 151 7.15 -6.74 4.82
N ASP A 152 6.87 -7.11 6.06
CA ASP A 152 7.19 -8.44 6.55
C ASP A 152 6.13 -9.46 6.09
N PRO A 153 6.54 -10.49 5.33
CA PRO A 153 5.60 -11.48 4.81
C PRO A 153 5.08 -12.38 5.94
N PHE A 154 3.77 -12.63 5.94
CA PHE A 154 3.16 -13.59 6.85
C PHE A 154 2.84 -14.89 6.10
N LEU A 155 3.64 -15.92 6.35
CA LEU A 155 3.51 -17.23 5.69
C LEU A 155 3.36 -18.36 6.74
N PRO A 156 2.15 -18.64 7.22
CA PRO A 156 1.92 -19.65 8.26
C PRO A 156 1.93 -21.08 7.68
N LEU A 157 3.13 -21.64 7.47
CA LEU A 157 3.30 -22.98 6.89
C LEU A 157 2.65 -24.10 7.72
N ASP A 158 2.58 -23.93 9.04
CA ASP A 158 1.98 -24.93 9.96
C ASP A 158 0.49 -25.17 9.71
N THR A 159 -0.21 -24.19 9.11
CA THR A 159 -1.65 -24.32 8.78
C THR A 159 -1.89 -25.23 7.56
N PHE A 160 -0.84 -25.54 6.79
CA PHE A 160 -0.93 -26.30 5.54
C PHE A 160 -0.22 -27.66 5.68
N PRO A 161 -0.90 -28.68 6.23
CA PRO A 161 -0.30 -30.00 6.41
C PRO A 161 0.09 -30.59 5.05
N GLY A 162 1.34 -31.04 4.92
CA GLY A 162 1.88 -31.59 3.69
C GLY A 162 2.50 -30.57 2.73
N ILE A 163 2.63 -29.30 3.10
CA ILE A 163 3.34 -28.32 2.27
C ILE A 163 4.81 -28.72 2.03
N ASN A 164 5.45 -29.37 3.00
CA ASN A 164 6.84 -29.84 2.90
C ASN A 164 7.04 -30.96 1.87
N THR A 165 6.00 -31.71 1.51
CA THR A 165 6.08 -32.78 0.50
C THR A 165 5.76 -32.27 -0.91
N PHE A 166 5.32 -31.02 -1.04
CA PHE A 166 5.02 -30.41 -2.31
C PHE A 166 6.30 -30.17 -3.12
N LYS A 167 6.39 -30.81 -4.31
CA LYS A 167 7.54 -30.72 -5.21
C LYS A 167 7.49 -29.53 -6.17
N GLY A 168 6.41 -28.73 -6.14
CA GLY A 168 6.28 -27.55 -6.98
C GLY A 168 6.85 -26.30 -6.34
N GLN A 169 6.88 -25.20 -7.09
CA GLN A 169 7.26 -23.88 -6.57
C GLN A 169 6.11 -23.27 -5.76
N TYR A 170 6.43 -22.65 -4.62
CA TYR A 170 5.52 -21.81 -3.84
C TYR A 170 6.28 -20.60 -3.30
N PHE A 171 5.59 -19.47 -3.13
CA PHE A 171 6.17 -18.24 -2.61
C PHE A 171 5.06 -17.33 -2.07
N HIS A 172 5.41 -16.37 -1.21
CA HIS A 172 4.48 -15.34 -0.72
C HIS A 172 4.24 -14.28 -1.80
N SER A 173 3.10 -13.59 -1.77
CA SER A 173 2.76 -12.53 -2.75
C SER A 173 3.80 -11.41 -2.85
N ARG A 174 4.61 -11.20 -1.81
CA ARG A 174 5.75 -10.28 -1.77
C ARG A 174 6.79 -10.56 -2.87
N GLU A 175 6.99 -11.82 -3.22
CA GLU A 175 7.96 -12.28 -4.24
C GLU A 175 7.39 -12.20 -5.66
N TYR A 176 6.10 -11.93 -5.82
CA TYR A 176 5.46 -11.87 -7.12
C TYR A 176 5.79 -10.55 -7.85
N LYS A 177 6.12 -10.66 -9.15
CA LYS A 177 6.49 -9.50 -10.00
C LYS A 177 5.77 -9.49 -11.34
N HIS A 178 5.88 -10.59 -12.08
CA HIS A 178 5.36 -10.76 -13.44
C HIS A 178 4.61 -12.08 -13.59
N PRO A 179 3.59 -12.15 -14.47
CA PRO A 179 2.79 -13.36 -14.65
C PRO A 179 3.51 -14.47 -15.42
N ASP A 180 4.61 -14.18 -16.13
CA ASP A 180 5.28 -15.14 -17.03
C ASP A 180 5.68 -16.46 -16.36
N LEU A 181 5.97 -16.41 -15.06
CA LEU A 181 6.29 -17.58 -14.24
C LEU A 181 5.15 -18.62 -14.14
N PHE A 182 3.92 -18.23 -14.51
CA PHE A 182 2.72 -19.07 -14.50
C PHE A 182 2.34 -19.66 -15.87
N LYS A 183 3.07 -19.33 -16.94
CA LYS A 183 2.75 -19.78 -18.30
C LYS A 183 2.57 -21.30 -18.39
N ASP A 184 1.42 -21.75 -18.88
CA ASP A 184 1.03 -23.16 -19.02
C ASP A 184 1.02 -24.00 -17.73
N LYS A 185 1.15 -23.36 -16.56
CA LYS A 185 1.16 -24.02 -15.25
C LYS A 185 -0.24 -24.14 -14.64
N ARG A 186 -0.31 -24.94 -13.59
CA ARG A 186 -1.47 -25.08 -12.69
C ARG A 186 -1.17 -24.29 -11.43
N VAL A 187 -1.91 -23.21 -11.20
CA VAL A 187 -1.64 -22.24 -10.13
C VAL A 187 -2.73 -22.31 -9.07
N LEU A 188 -2.32 -22.37 -7.81
CA LEU A 188 -3.20 -22.24 -6.66
C LEU A 188 -2.82 -20.98 -5.89
N VAL A 189 -3.73 -20.01 -5.82
CA VAL A 189 -3.57 -18.80 -5.00
C VAL A 189 -4.29 -19.01 -3.67
N ILE A 190 -3.57 -18.82 -2.57
CA ILE A 190 -4.10 -18.99 -1.22
C ILE A 190 -4.37 -17.62 -0.59
N GLY A 191 -5.59 -17.40 -0.14
CA GLY A 191 -6.07 -16.14 0.42
C GLY A 191 -6.76 -15.24 -0.60
N MET A 192 -7.87 -14.64 -0.21
CA MET A 192 -8.68 -13.75 -1.05
C MET A 192 -8.55 -12.29 -0.61
N GLY A 193 -7.32 -11.87 -0.29
CA GLY A 193 -6.98 -10.45 -0.18
C GLY A 193 -6.95 -9.78 -1.55
N ASN A 194 -6.83 -8.45 -1.60
CA ASN A 194 -6.74 -7.72 -2.87
C ASN A 194 -5.58 -8.24 -3.74
N SER A 195 -4.39 -8.42 -3.16
CA SER A 195 -3.25 -8.99 -3.88
C SER A 195 -3.50 -10.42 -4.37
N GLY A 196 -4.14 -11.27 -3.56
CA GLY A 196 -4.45 -12.65 -3.98
C GLY A 196 -5.43 -12.68 -5.14
N THR A 197 -6.44 -11.80 -5.12
CA THR A 197 -7.43 -11.69 -6.20
C THR A 197 -6.80 -11.15 -7.48
N ASP A 198 -5.99 -10.09 -7.39
CA ASP A 198 -5.30 -9.50 -8.55
C ASP A 198 -4.31 -10.50 -9.17
N ILE A 199 -3.50 -11.19 -8.36
CA ILE A 199 -2.57 -12.23 -8.84
C ILE A 199 -3.32 -13.40 -9.48
N ALA A 200 -4.44 -13.84 -8.91
CA ALA A 200 -5.23 -14.92 -9.48
C ALA A 200 -5.81 -14.55 -10.86
N VAL A 201 -6.31 -13.32 -11.00
CA VAL A 201 -6.80 -12.80 -12.28
C VAL A 201 -5.65 -12.68 -13.28
N GLU A 202 -4.51 -12.12 -12.88
CA GLU A 202 -3.36 -11.96 -13.78
C GLU A 202 -2.77 -13.30 -14.23
N ALA A 203 -2.67 -14.27 -13.31
CA ALA A 203 -2.25 -15.63 -13.63
C ALA A 203 -3.24 -16.30 -14.60
N SER A 204 -4.53 -15.99 -14.54
CA SER A 204 -5.54 -16.60 -15.42
C SER A 204 -5.37 -16.26 -16.90
N HIS A 205 -4.64 -15.19 -17.22
CA HIS A 205 -4.35 -14.81 -18.60
C HIS A 205 -3.30 -15.72 -19.26
N VAL A 206 -2.43 -16.36 -18.48
CA VAL A 206 -1.27 -17.14 -18.99
C VAL A 206 -1.24 -18.60 -18.52
N ALA A 207 -1.89 -18.91 -17.41
CA ALA A 207 -1.88 -20.24 -16.80
C ALA A 207 -2.93 -21.16 -17.43
N LYS A 208 -2.68 -22.48 -17.37
CA LYS A 208 -3.62 -23.48 -17.87
C LYS A 208 -4.87 -23.60 -17.00
N LYS A 209 -4.69 -23.52 -15.68
CA LYS A 209 -5.77 -23.47 -14.68
C LYS A 209 -5.31 -22.69 -13.46
N VAL A 210 -6.20 -21.85 -12.95
CA VAL A 210 -6.02 -21.12 -11.70
C VAL A 210 -7.12 -21.50 -10.73
N TRP A 211 -6.74 -21.84 -9.51
CA TRP A 211 -7.65 -21.98 -8.39
C TRP A 211 -7.34 -20.92 -7.36
N THR A 212 -8.39 -20.40 -6.72
CA THR A 212 -8.25 -19.50 -5.57
C THR A 212 -8.86 -20.20 -4.37
N PHE A 213 -8.07 -20.35 -3.31
CA PHE A 213 -8.53 -20.94 -2.07
C PHE A 213 -8.59 -19.86 -1.00
N SER A 214 -9.80 -19.52 -0.57
CA SER A 214 -10.00 -18.62 0.56
C SER A 214 -9.81 -19.39 1.86
N THR A 215 -8.83 -19.00 2.67
CA THR A 215 -8.61 -19.55 4.02
C THR A 215 -9.65 -19.08 5.03
N THR A 216 -10.39 -18.00 4.72
CA THR A 216 -11.51 -17.47 5.51
C THR A 216 -12.86 -17.73 4.83
N ARG A 217 -13.98 -17.26 5.43
CA ARG A 217 -15.37 -17.41 4.97
C ARG A 217 -15.72 -16.76 3.61
N GLY A 218 -14.72 -16.48 2.76
CA GLY A 218 -14.86 -15.70 1.54
C GLY A 218 -14.84 -14.20 1.81
N SER A 219 -14.96 -13.41 0.74
CA SER A 219 -14.91 -11.96 0.76
C SER A 219 -15.92 -11.38 -0.23
N TRP A 220 -16.44 -10.19 0.07
CA TRP A 220 -17.28 -9.44 -0.86
C TRP A 220 -16.40 -8.78 -1.91
N VAL A 221 -16.69 -9.03 -3.19
CA VAL A 221 -15.97 -8.41 -4.30
C VAL A 221 -16.73 -7.18 -4.76
N ILE A 222 -16.04 -6.04 -4.78
CA ILE A 222 -16.58 -4.76 -5.24
C ILE A 222 -15.72 -4.27 -6.41
N ASN A 223 -16.37 -3.77 -7.46
CA ASN A 223 -15.69 -3.21 -8.61
C ASN A 223 -15.30 -1.74 -8.35
N ARG A 224 -14.13 -1.34 -8.88
CA ARG A 224 -13.67 0.04 -8.96
C ARG A 224 -14.70 0.93 -9.68
N VAL A 225 -15.26 0.44 -10.78
CA VAL A 225 -16.38 1.05 -11.51
C VAL A 225 -17.67 0.71 -10.78
N PHE A 226 -18.34 1.75 -10.26
CA PHE A 226 -19.52 1.60 -9.42
C PHE A 226 -20.74 2.26 -10.07
N ASP A 227 -21.67 2.78 -9.27
CA ASP A 227 -22.90 3.41 -9.75
C ASP A 227 -22.60 4.48 -10.83
N HIS A 228 -23.22 4.36 -12.01
CA HIS A 228 -23.10 5.29 -13.15
C HIS A 228 -21.67 5.51 -13.68
N GLY A 229 -20.76 4.56 -13.44
CA GLY A 229 -19.37 4.67 -13.88
C GLY A 229 -18.48 5.51 -12.95
N TYR A 230 -19.01 6.04 -11.85
CA TYR A 230 -18.21 6.73 -10.86
C TYR A 230 -17.34 5.77 -10.05
N PRO A 231 -16.18 6.23 -9.55
CA PRO A 231 -15.39 5.46 -8.60
C PRO A 231 -16.16 5.09 -7.35
N TRP A 232 -15.98 3.85 -6.88
CA TRP A 232 -16.74 3.29 -5.76
C TRP A 232 -16.62 4.11 -4.48
N ASP A 233 -15.44 4.65 -4.20
CA ASP A 233 -15.10 5.39 -2.98
C ASP A 233 -15.69 6.80 -2.97
N MET A 234 -15.71 7.51 -4.11
CA MET A 234 -16.42 8.80 -4.23
C MET A 234 -17.91 8.65 -3.92
N VAL A 235 -18.48 7.52 -4.33
CA VAL A 235 -19.89 7.21 -4.12
C VAL A 235 -20.14 6.66 -2.71
N PHE A 236 -19.28 5.79 -2.20
CA PHE A 236 -19.48 5.07 -0.93
C PHE A 236 -19.01 5.86 0.30
N THR A 237 -18.00 6.71 0.17
CA THR A 237 -17.31 7.41 1.27
C THR A 237 -17.71 8.89 1.33
N SER A 238 -19.01 9.19 1.19
CA SER A 238 -19.55 10.53 1.40
C SER A 238 -20.02 10.74 2.84
N ARG A 239 -19.92 11.98 3.35
CA ARG A 239 -20.34 12.32 4.74
C ARG A 239 -21.78 11.90 5.03
N PHE A 240 -22.69 12.17 4.10
CA PHE A 240 -24.10 11.78 4.22
C PHE A 240 -24.27 10.27 4.37
N ARG A 241 -23.63 9.47 3.50
CA ARG A 241 -23.73 8.01 3.57
C ARG A 241 -23.04 7.43 4.79
N SER A 242 -21.92 8.04 5.22
CA SER A 242 -21.24 7.65 6.45
C SER A 242 -22.15 7.88 7.67
N ALA A 243 -22.78 9.05 7.77
CA ALA A 243 -23.74 9.35 8.84
C ALA A 243 -24.91 8.34 8.83
N LEU A 244 -25.50 8.09 7.66
CA LEU A 244 -26.59 7.13 7.53
C LEU A 244 -26.19 5.72 7.99
N ARG A 245 -25.03 5.21 7.58
CA ARG A 245 -24.54 3.88 8.01
C ARG A 245 -24.26 3.82 9.51
N ASN A 246 -23.71 4.89 10.08
CA ASN A 246 -23.38 4.94 11.50
C ASN A 246 -24.61 5.07 12.40
N SER A 247 -25.72 5.58 11.85
CA SER A 247 -27.01 5.68 12.57
C SER A 247 -27.88 4.42 12.44
N LEU A 248 -27.55 3.48 11.56
CA LEU A 248 -28.33 2.27 11.33
C LEU A 248 -27.74 1.06 12.09
N PRO A 249 -28.57 0.08 12.52
CA PRO A 249 -28.06 -1.14 13.14
C PRO A 249 -27.14 -1.92 12.20
N THR A 250 -26.05 -2.47 12.74
CA THR A 250 -25.02 -3.21 11.97
C THR A 250 -25.60 -4.30 11.09
N SER A 251 -26.61 -5.04 11.56
CA SER A 251 -27.28 -6.09 10.79
C SER A 251 -27.95 -5.56 9.51
N VAL A 252 -28.58 -4.39 9.60
CA VAL A 252 -29.24 -3.74 8.46
C VAL A 252 -28.19 -3.24 7.46
N VAL A 253 -27.12 -2.63 7.96
CA VAL A 253 -26.01 -2.15 7.11
C VAL A 253 -25.36 -3.32 6.37
N ASN A 254 -25.05 -4.41 7.06
CA ASN A 254 -24.46 -5.61 6.46
C ASN A 254 -25.39 -6.23 5.41
N TRP A 255 -26.69 -6.28 5.69
CA TRP A 255 -27.68 -6.77 4.73
C TRP A 255 -27.75 -5.88 3.48
N LEU A 256 -27.77 -4.55 3.64
CA LEU A 256 -27.78 -3.59 2.54
C LEU A 256 -26.52 -3.69 1.67
N ILE A 257 -25.34 -3.78 2.31
CA ILE A 257 -24.06 -3.95 1.61
C ILE A 257 -24.04 -5.28 0.87
N GLY A 258 -24.43 -6.38 1.52
CA GLY A 258 -24.49 -7.70 0.89
C GLY A 258 -25.43 -7.73 -0.31
N LYS A 259 -26.61 -7.09 -0.21
CA LYS A 259 -27.54 -6.97 -1.33
C LYS A 259 -26.92 -6.18 -2.50
N LYS A 260 -26.25 -5.07 -2.22
CA LYS A 260 -25.60 -4.25 -3.25
C LYS A 260 -24.42 -4.97 -3.92
N ALA A 261 -23.56 -5.63 -3.14
CA ALA A 261 -22.47 -6.43 -3.67
C ALA A 261 -22.97 -7.55 -4.59
N ASN A 262 -24.03 -8.27 -4.18
CA ASN A 262 -24.66 -9.31 -5.00
C ASN A 262 -25.24 -8.78 -6.32
N ILE A 263 -25.85 -7.60 -6.31
CA ILE A 263 -26.41 -6.97 -7.52
C ILE A 263 -25.28 -6.61 -8.50
N LEU A 264 -24.21 -5.99 -8.00
CA LEU A 264 -23.06 -5.61 -8.82
C LEU A 264 -22.36 -6.82 -9.40
N GLN A 265 -22.22 -7.90 -8.63
CA GLN A 265 -21.64 -9.14 -9.11
C GLN A 265 -22.48 -9.77 -10.23
N ARG A 266 -23.82 -9.80 -10.08
CA ARG A 266 -24.73 -10.28 -11.14
C ARG A 266 -24.67 -9.43 -12.41
N ALA A 267 -24.56 -8.11 -12.27
CA ALA A 267 -24.43 -7.19 -13.41
C ALA A 267 -23.13 -7.45 -14.19
N CYS A 268 -22.00 -7.68 -13.51
CA CYS A 268 -20.75 -8.06 -14.14
C CYS A 268 -20.85 -9.41 -14.88
N THR A 269 -21.49 -10.42 -14.29
CA THR A 269 -21.65 -11.74 -14.95
C THR A 269 -22.53 -11.65 -16.21
N GLN A 270 -23.53 -10.76 -16.22
CA GLN A 270 -24.38 -10.55 -17.40
C GLN A 270 -23.69 -9.75 -18.51
N LEU A 271 -22.81 -8.81 -18.17
CA LEU A 271 -21.99 -8.08 -19.15
C LEU A 271 -21.00 -9.01 -19.87
N ASP A 272 -20.33 -9.91 -19.12
CA ASP A 272 -19.35 -10.85 -19.68
C ASP A 272 -19.99 -11.89 -20.62
N MET A 273 -21.24 -12.30 -20.35
CA MET A 273 -22.01 -13.14 -21.27
C MET A 273 -22.37 -12.44 -22.59
N ARG A 274 -22.49 -11.11 -22.63
CA ARG A 274 -22.77 -10.36 -23.87
C ARG A 274 -21.53 -10.14 -24.72
N THR A 275 -20.35 -10.00 -24.12
CA THR A 275 -19.07 -9.89 -24.84
C THR A 275 -18.56 -11.21 -25.41
N ARG A 276 -19.01 -12.37 -24.89
CA ARG A 276 -18.70 -13.69 -25.48
C ARG A 276 -19.66 -14.13 -26.60
N ILE A 277 -20.69 -13.35 -26.91
CA ILE A 277 -21.67 -13.61 -28.00
C ILE A 277 -21.39 -12.72 -29.23
N ARG A 278 -20.19 -12.14 -29.35
CA ARG A 278 -19.72 -11.48 -30.57
C ARG A 278 -18.38 -12.02 -31.02
#